data_AF-A0A6I3HCI2-F1
#
_entry.id   AF-A0A6I3HCI2-F1
#
_cell.length_a   1.000
_cell.length_b   1.000
_cell.length_c   1.000
_cell.angle_alpha   90.00
_cell.angle_beta   90.00
_cell.angle_gamma   90.00
#
_symmetry.space_group_name_H-M   'P 1'
#
loop_
_entity.id
_entity.type
_entity.pdbx_description
1 polymer ?
#
loop_
_entity_poly.entity_id
_entity_poly.type
_entity_poly.pdbx_seq_one_letter_code
_entity_poly.pdbx_strand_id
1 'polypeptide(L)'
;GNIDVQSRAHVILDIGTLEPDPALVAASVNIVAATGTSADFDEFIRRMKNASTPQEELRYLGALADFPDPDLIARLVRMTLTDEVRSQNAPLLLRRALSNRDAGEIAWFFVSSEWEAITTRLPSNSIARFLEGIRGLSRSGTAAEVMAFFETHEVPQGDKILAQHLERLEVNVALRQRESERLARRLLHEH
;
A
#
# COMPACT_ATOMS: atom_id res chain seq x y z
N GLY A 1 -10.18 -11.55 -21.78
CA GLY A 1 -10.66 -11.12 -20.45
C GLY A 1 -9.62 -10.24 -19.79
N ASN A 2 -8.77 -10.77 -18.92
CA ASN A 2 -7.73 -10.01 -18.21
C ASN A 2 -6.39 -9.90 -18.98
N ILE A 3 -5.97 -10.95 -19.70
CA ILE A 3 -4.69 -10.97 -20.44
C ILE A 3 -4.63 -9.83 -21.48
N ASP A 4 -5.74 -9.57 -22.19
CA ASP A 4 -5.84 -8.48 -23.17
C ASP A 4 -5.67 -7.09 -22.52
N VAL A 5 -6.23 -6.88 -21.33
CA VAL A 5 -6.15 -5.59 -20.62
C VAL A 5 -4.74 -5.33 -20.08
N GLN A 6 -4.09 -6.36 -19.53
CA GLN A 6 -2.70 -6.28 -19.07
C GLN A 6 -1.75 -6.00 -20.23
N SER A 7 -1.84 -6.80 -21.31
CA SER A 7 -0.99 -6.60 -22.48
C SER A 7 -1.16 -5.19 -23.08
N ARG A 8 -2.39 -4.67 -23.12
CA ARG A 8 -2.64 -3.29 -23.58
C ARG A 8 -2.07 -2.23 -22.62
N ALA A 9 -2.10 -2.45 -21.32
CA ALA A 9 -1.49 -1.55 -20.35
C ALA A 9 0.05 -1.52 -20.49
N HIS A 10 0.69 -2.68 -20.68
CA HIS A 10 2.14 -2.73 -20.99
C HIS A 10 2.45 -1.98 -22.29
N VAL A 11 1.69 -2.22 -23.35
CA VAL A 11 1.87 -1.53 -24.63
C VAL A 11 1.75 -0.01 -24.50
N ILE A 12 0.79 0.50 -23.71
CA ILE A 12 0.67 1.96 -23.45
C ILE A 12 1.89 2.50 -22.69
N LEU A 13 2.45 1.72 -21.76
CA LEU A 13 3.67 2.11 -21.04
C LEU A 13 4.92 2.04 -21.93
N ASP A 14 4.98 1.14 -22.91
CA ASP A 14 6.11 0.94 -23.81
C ASP A 14 6.13 1.92 -24.99
N ILE A 15 4.97 2.36 -25.49
CA ILE A 15 4.84 3.36 -26.57
C ILE A 15 5.12 4.78 -26.04
N GLY A 16 6.14 4.97 -25.20
CA GLY A 16 6.59 6.30 -24.73
C GLY A 16 7.01 7.29 -25.84
N THR A 17 6.74 6.98 -27.12
CA THR A 17 7.13 7.71 -28.34
C THR A 17 5.97 8.45 -29.03
N LEU A 18 4.72 8.25 -28.65
CA LEU A 18 3.55 9.00 -29.14
C LEU A 18 2.78 9.49 -27.91
N GLU A 19 3.09 10.67 -27.37
CA GLU A 19 2.54 11.23 -26.10
C GLU A 19 1.11 10.74 -25.81
N PRO A 20 0.96 9.65 -25.02
CA PRO A 20 -0.36 9.10 -24.75
C PRO A 20 -1.08 10.00 -23.75
N ASP A 21 -2.41 10.04 -23.82
CA ASP A 21 -3.25 10.78 -22.86
C ASP A 21 -2.80 10.48 -21.41
N PRO A 22 -2.48 11.50 -20.59
CA PRO A 22 -2.06 11.31 -19.20
C PRO A 22 -3.01 10.44 -18.36
N ALA A 23 -4.31 10.45 -18.66
CA ALA A 23 -5.29 9.60 -18.00
C ALA A 23 -5.12 8.12 -18.36
N LEU A 24 -4.80 7.82 -19.63
CA LEU A 24 -4.52 6.45 -20.09
C LEU A 24 -3.22 5.92 -19.49
N VAL A 25 -2.19 6.78 -19.36
CA VAL A 25 -0.95 6.42 -18.68
C VAL A 25 -1.22 6.09 -17.21
N ALA A 26 -1.97 6.94 -16.50
CA ALA A 26 -2.29 6.71 -15.09
C ALA A 26 -3.10 5.41 -14.89
N ALA A 27 -4.08 5.14 -15.74
CA ALA A 27 -4.84 3.89 -15.69
C ALA A 27 -3.95 2.67 -15.96
N SER A 28 -3.04 2.76 -16.92
CA SER A 28 -2.12 1.68 -17.27
C SER A 28 -1.13 1.38 -16.13
N VAL A 29 -0.58 2.41 -15.50
CA VAL A 29 0.27 2.28 -14.30
C VAL A 29 -0.47 1.51 -13.20
N ASN A 30 -1.73 1.85 -12.93
CA ASN A 30 -2.51 1.19 -11.89
C ASN A 30 -2.81 -0.28 -12.22
N ILE A 31 -3.12 -0.59 -13.49
CA ILE A 31 -3.39 -1.98 -13.93
C ILE A 31 -2.13 -2.83 -13.82
N VAL A 32 -0.99 -2.31 -14.29
CA VAL A 32 0.29 -3.01 -14.22
C VAL A 32 0.70 -3.17 -12.76
N ALA A 33 0.58 -2.16 -11.91
CA ALA A 33 0.88 -2.32 -10.49
C ALA A 33 0.00 -3.40 -9.83
N ALA A 34 -1.31 -3.35 -10.01
CA ALA A 34 -2.25 -4.28 -9.37
C ALA A 34 -2.07 -5.75 -9.80
N THR A 35 -1.33 -6.01 -10.87
CA THR A 35 -1.17 -7.36 -11.43
C THR A 35 0.25 -7.70 -11.88
N GLY A 36 1.21 -6.86 -11.52
CA GLY A 36 2.55 -6.83 -12.09
C GLY A 36 3.50 -7.85 -11.47
N THR A 37 4.57 -8.10 -12.20
CA THR A 37 5.65 -9.01 -11.81
C THR A 37 6.82 -8.26 -11.17
N SER A 38 7.82 -8.98 -10.68
CA SER A 38 9.08 -8.39 -10.22
C SER A 38 9.76 -7.53 -11.29
N ALA A 39 9.68 -7.92 -12.58
CA ALA A 39 10.23 -7.13 -13.67
C ALA A 39 9.51 -5.78 -13.85
N ASP A 40 8.18 -5.76 -13.68
CA ASP A 40 7.39 -4.52 -13.73
C ASP A 40 7.68 -3.61 -12.54
N PHE A 41 7.95 -4.20 -11.38
CA PHE A 41 8.39 -3.46 -10.20
C PHE A 41 9.74 -2.79 -10.44
N ASP A 42 10.72 -3.52 -10.98
CA ASP A 42 12.03 -2.96 -11.35
C ASP A 42 11.91 -1.87 -12.42
N GLU A 43 11.02 -2.07 -13.39
CA GLU A 43 10.67 -1.07 -14.40
C GLU A 43 10.15 0.21 -13.73
N PHE A 44 9.22 0.10 -12.78
CA PHE A 44 8.65 1.24 -12.06
C PHE A 44 9.69 1.95 -11.17
N ILE A 45 10.57 1.21 -10.51
CA ILE A 45 11.71 1.79 -9.77
C ILE A 45 12.59 2.62 -10.70
N ARG A 46 12.92 2.08 -11.88
CA ARG A 46 13.73 2.78 -12.86
C ARG A 46 13.00 4.01 -13.43
N ARG A 47 11.69 3.94 -13.69
CA ARG A 47 10.91 5.11 -14.14
C ARG A 47 10.78 6.19 -13.06
N MET A 48 10.61 5.79 -11.80
CA MET A 48 10.64 6.69 -10.65
C MET A 48 11.99 7.43 -10.56
N LYS A 49 13.11 6.71 -10.63
CA LYS A 49 14.47 7.28 -10.52
C LYS A 49 14.82 8.21 -11.68
N ASN A 50 14.27 7.98 -12.88
CA ASN A 50 14.54 8.77 -14.08
C ASN A 50 13.39 9.73 -14.45
N ALA A 51 12.43 9.95 -13.55
CA ALA A 51 11.28 10.81 -13.80
C ALA A 51 11.73 12.26 -14.07
N SER A 52 11.12 12.90 -15.08
CA SER A 52 11.46 14.29 -15.43
C SER A 52 10.74 15.31 -14.54
N THR A 53 9.70 14.87 -13.82
CA THR A 53 8.88 15.72 -12.95
C THR A 53 8.59 15.03 -11.60
N PRO A 54 8.40 15.80 -10.51
CA PRO A 54 7.95 15.24 -9.23
C PRO A 54 6.62 14.48 -9.32
N GLN A 55 5.72 14.90 -10.20
CA GLN A 55 4.42 14.25 -10.41
C GLN A 55 4.58 12.84 -11.01
N GLU A 56 5.52 12.66 -11.95
CA GLU A 56 5.86 11.35 -12.50
C GLU A 56 6.57 10.46 -11.47
N GLU A 57 7.52 11.02 -10.72
CA GLU A 57 8.20 10.32 -9.62
C GLU A 57 7.16 9.75 -8.63
N LEU A 58 6.24 10.61 -8.16
CA LEU A 58 5.18 10.21 -7.23
C LEU A 58 4.18 9.22 -7.82
N ARG A 59 3.93 9.26 -9.14
CA ARG A 59 3.05 8.32 -9.82
C ARG A 59 3.61 6.90 -9.73
N TYR A 60 4.85 6.69 -10.15
CA TYR A 60 5.48 5.37 -10.10
C TYR A 60 5.75 4.94 -8.66
N LEU A 61 6.23 5.87 -7.81
CA LEU A 61 6.47 5.60 -6.39
C LEU A 61 5.21 5.11 -5.68
N GLY A 62 4.08 5.80 -5.87
CA GLY A 62 2.80 5.41 -5.27
C GLY A 62 2.27 4.07 -5.78
N ALA A 63 2.50 3.77 -7.06
CA ALA A 63 2.04 2.54 -7.69
C ALA A 63 2.82 1.29 -7.22
N LEU A 64 4.08 1.44 -6.78
CA LEU A 64 4.84 0.33 -6.20
C LEU A 64 4.14 -0.31 -4.99
N ALA A 65 3.33 0.47 -4.24
CA ALA A 65 2.59 -0.02 -3.08
C ALA A 65 1.36 -0.89 -3.44
N ASP A 66 0.96 -0.88 -4.72
CA ASP A 66 -0.23 -1.57 -5.20
C ASP A 66 0.12 -2.95 -5.81
N PHE A 67 1.40 -3.35 -5.81
CA PHE A 67 1.84 -4.68 -6.23
C PHE A 67 1.33 -5.78 -5.29
N PRO A 68 0.85 -6.93 -5.82
CA PRO A 68 0.25 -7.98 -5.01
C PRO A 68 1.26 -8.90 -4.31
N ASP A 69 2.54 -8.88 -4.73
CA ASP A 69 3.57 -9.79 -4.24
C ASP A 69 4.12 -9.33 -2.85
N PRO A 70 3.99 -10.16 -1.81
CA PRO A 70 4.58 -9.96 -0.49
C PRO A 70 6.05 -9.52 -0.49
N ASP A 71 6.91 -10.14 -1.32
CA ASP A 71 8.34 -9.86 -1.34
C ASP A 71 8.65 -8.49 -1.94
N LEU A 72 7.84 -8.05 -2.91
CA LEU A 72 7.94 -6.73 -3.52
C LEU A 72 7.48 -5.64 -2.53
N ILE A 73 6.42 -5.89 -1.76
CA ILE A 73 6.01 -4.97 -0.69
C ILE A 73 7.07 -4.92 0.41
N ALA A 74 7.66 -6.04 0.81
CA ALA A 74 8.77 -6.08 1.76
C ALA A 74 9.96 -5.23 1.26
N ARG A 75 10.28 -5.32 -0.04
CA ARG A 75 11.31 -4.47 -0.67
C ARG A 75 10.94 -3.00 -0.62
N LEU A 76 9.70 -2.64 -0.98
CA LEU A 76 9.23 -1.26 -0.97
C LEU A 76 9.32 -0.63 0.43
N VAL A 77 8.83 -1.31 1.46
CA VAL A 77 8.78 -0.73 2.81
C VAL A 77 10.20 -0.53 3.36
N ARG A 78 11.16 -1.42 3.07
CA ARG A 78 12.57 -1.20 3.42
C ARG A 78 13.14 0.07 2.80
N MET A 79 12.77 0.40 1.55
CA MET A 79 13.25 1.62 0.90
C MET A 79 12.85 2.89 1.67
N THR A 80 11.75 2.87 2.43
CA THR A 80 11.27 4.03 3.21
C THR A 80 12.22 4.48 4.33
N LEU A 81 13.10 3.58 4.77
CA LEU A 81 14.16 3.86 5.75
C LEU A 81 15.52 4.21 5.11
N THR A 82 15.60 4.18 3.79
CA THR A 82 16.81 4.52 3.02
C THR A 82 16.64 5.85 2.29
N ASP A 83 17.68 6.33 1.61
CA ASP A 83 17.62 7.53 0.77
C ASP A 83 17.02 7.26 -0.62
N GLU A 84 16.64 6.02 -0.94
CA GLU A 84 15.89 5.71 -2.16
C GLU A 84 14.47 6.30 -2.14
N VAL A 85 13.91 6.54 -0.94
CA VAL A 85 12.65 7.22 -0.74
C VAL A 85 12.89 8.43 0.16
N ARG A 86 12.57 9.62 -0.35
CA ARG A 86 12.62 10.85 0.45
C ARG A 86 11.72 10.70 1.68
N SER A 87 12.22 11.10 2.86
CA SER A 87 11.51 10.94 4.14
C SER A 87 10.10 11.54 4.15
N GLN A 88 9.85 12.62 3.41
CA GLN A 88 8.51 13.23 3.26
C GLN A 88 7.51 12.36 2.48
N ASN A 89 7.97 11.45 1.62
CA ASN A 89 7.14 10.55 0.82
C ASN A 89 6.88 9.22 1.56
N ALA A 90 7.76 8.84 2.50
CA ALA A 90 7.68 7.59 3.24
C ALA A 90 6.34 7.38 3.99
N PRO A 91 5.75 8.38 4.71
CA PRO A 91 4.47 8.18 5.38
C PRO A 91 3.34 7.81 4.42
N LEU A 92 3.30 8.42 3.24
CA LEU A 92 2.28 8.09 2.23
C LEU A 92 2.44 6.65 1.73
N LEU A 93 3.68 6.20 1.52
CA LEU A 93 3.97 4.85 1.07
C LEU A 93 3.64 3.79 2.11
N LEU A 94 4.06 3.99 3.37
CA LEU A 94 3.73 3.08 4.46
C LEU A 94 2.21 2.94 4.61
N ARG A 95 1.47 4.04 4.53
CA ARG A 95 0.00 4.02 4.56
C ARG A 95 -0.59 3.17 3.44
N ARG A 96 -0.09 3.34 2.20
CA ARG A 96 -0.58 2.57 1.04
C ARG A 96 -0.21 1.11 1.15
N ALA A 97 1.03 0.79 1.54
CA ALA A 97 1.50 -0.57 1.75
C ALA A 97 0.68 -1.29 2.84
N LEU A 98 0.39 -0.64 3.97
CA LEU A 98 -0.52 -1.16 5.00
C LEU A 98 -1.95 -1.39 4.48
N SER A 99 -2.40 -0.57 3.52
CA SER A 99 -3.71 -0.71 2.88
C SER A 99 -3.71 -1.75 1.75
N ASN A 100 -2.56 -2.34 1.42
CA ASN A 100 -2.46 -3.33 0.35
C ASN A 100 -3.29 -4.56 0.75
N ARG A 101 -4.18 -4.96 -0.16
CA ARG A 101 -5.14 -6.04 0.06
C ARG A 101 -4.47 -7.39 0.31
N ASP A 102 -3.38 -7.65 -0.40
CA ASP A 102 -2.78 -8.97 -0.52
C ASP A 102 -1.49 -9.08 0.32
N ALA A 103 -0.83 -7.95 0.60
CA ALA A 103 0.44 -7.89 1.31
C ALA A 103 0.49 -6.85 2.46
N GLY A 104 -0.66 -6.31 2.90
CA GLY A 104 -0.72 -5.36 4.02
C GLY A 104 -0.14 -5.90 5.33
N GLU A 105 -0.24 -7.22 5.55
CA GLU A 105 0.35 -7.90 6.72
C GLU A 105 1.88 -7.85 6.72
N ILE A 106 2.50 -7.93 5.54
CA ILE A 106 3.96 -7.78 5.39
C ILE A 106 4.38 -6.36 5.71
N ALA A 107 3.62 -5.37 5.24
CA ALA A 107 3.88 -3.97 5.59
C ALA A 107 3.72 -3.74 7.10
N TRP A 108 2.73 -4.37 7.73
CA TRP A 108 2.57 -4.32 9.19
C TRP A 108 3.75 -4.95 9.93
N PHE A 109 4.17 -6.16 9.53
CA PHE A 109 5.32 -6.84 10.13
C PHE A 109 6.58 -5.96 10.08
N PHE A 110 6.81 -5.27 8.97
CA PHE A 110 7.89 -4.30 8.87
C PHE A 110 7.70 -3.11 9.81
N VAL A 111 6.50 -2.50 9.83
CA VAL A 111 6.21 -1.34 10.68
C VAL A 111 6.41 -1.64 12.17
N SER A 112 5.95 -2.80 12.63
CA SER A 112 6.11 -3.21 14.03
C SER A 112 7.55 -3.59 14.38
N SER A 113 8.27 -4.24 13.45
CA SER A 113 9.68 -4.63 13.67
C SER A 113 10.65 -3.46 13.65
N GLU A 114 10.38 -2.45 12.81
CA GLU A 114 11.25 -1.28 12.61
C GLU A 114 10.69 0.00 13.26
N TRP A 115 9.80 -0.15 14.23
CA TRP A 115 9.02 0.94 14.81
C TRP A 115 9.88 2.11 15.31
N GLU A 116 10.96 1.80 16.03
CA GLU A 116 11.90 2.82 16.56
C GLU A 116 12.60 3.57 15.42
N ALA A 117 13.06 2.87 14.38
CA ALA A 117 13.70 3.48 13.23
C ALA A 117 12.72 4.37 12.44
N ILE A 118 11.47 3.93 12.27
CA ILE A 118 10.40 4.68 11.60
C ILE A 118 10.07 5.96 12.38
N THR A 119 9.81 5.84 13.68
CA THR A 119 9.42 6.98 14.53
C THR A 119 10.56 7.99 14.75
N THR A 120 11.81 7.54 14.63
CA THR A 120 12.99 8.40 14.64
C THR A 120 13.16 9.15 13.31
N ARG A 121 12.95 8.48 12.17
CA ARG A 121 13.19 9.06 10.83
C ARG A 121 12.06 9.99 10.38
N LEU A 122 10.81 9.66 10.71
CA LEU A 122 9.64 10.34 10.19
C LEU A 122 9.18 11.46 11.13
N PRO A 123 8.62 12.57 10.60
CA PRO A 123 8.02 13.60 11.44
C PRO A 123 6.91 13.04 12.33
N SER A 124 6.89 13.39 13.63
CA SER A 124 5.91 12.90 14.61
C SER A 124 4.45 13.06 14.13
N ASN A 125 4.14 14.20 13.52
CA ASN A 125 2.82 14.52 13.00
C ASN A 125 2.38 13.63 11.81
N SER A 126 3.30 12.86 11.21
CA SER A 126 3.02 11.95 10.09
C SER A 126 2.71 10.53 10.55
N ILE A 127 3.11 10.15 11.78
CA ILE A 127 3.00 8.77 12.29
C ILE A 127 1.54 8.32 12.34
N ALA A 128 0.70 9.04 13.09
CA ALA A 128 -0.72 8.69 13.19
C ALA A 128 -1.45 8.69 11.83
N ARG A 129 -1.01 9.53 10.89
CA ARG A 129 -1.62 9.62 9.55
C ARG A 129 -1.31 8.40 8.70
N PHE A 130 -0.09 7.87 8.74
CA PHE A 130 0.21 6.68 7.95
C PHE A 130 -0.45 5.42 8.53
N LEU A 131 -0.64 5.39 9.85
CA LEU A 131 -1.36 4.31 10.53
C LEU A 131 -2.83 4.21 10.11
N GLU A 132 -3.37 5.16 9.36
CA GLU A 132 -4.67 5.02 8.70
C GLU A 132 -4.78 3.70 7.88
N GLY A 133 -3.66 3.20 7.35
CA GLY A 133 -3.63 1.95 6.58
C GLY A 133 -3.96 0.70 7.38
N ILE A 134 -3.71 0.68 8.70
CA ILE A 134 -3.97 -0.50 9.56
C ILE A 134 -5.44 -0.91 9.55
N ARG A 135 -6.35 0.03 9.24
CA ARG A 135 -7.80 -0.20 9.16
C ARG A 135 -8.16 -1.32 8.16
N GLY A 136 -7.30 -1.58 7.17
CA GLY A 136 -7.49 -2.64 6.18
C GLY A 136 -7.18 -4.06 6.67
N LEU A 137 -6.43 -4.20 7.77
CA LEU A 137 -5.85 -5.46 8.25
C LEU A 137 -6.85 -6.36 9.01
N SER A 138 -8.06 -6.48 8.47
CA SER A 138 -9.19 -7.19 9.08
C SER A 138 -9.27 -8.67 8.72
N ARG A 139 -8.42 -9.17 7.82
CA ARG A 139 -8.55 -10.53 7.23
C ARG A 139 -7.95 -11.64 8.08
N SER A 140 -7.00 -11.30 8.95
CA SER A 140 -6.12 -12.23 9.64
C SER A 140 -6.05 -11.94 11.14
N GLY A 141 -5.27 -12.75 11.86
CA GLY A 141 -4.90 -12.49 13.25
C GLY A 141 -4.13 -11.19 13.47
N THR A 142 -3.62 -10.56 12.40
CA THR A 142 -2.87 -9.31 12.45
C THR A 142 -3.63 -8.17 13.15
N ALA A 143 -4.97 -8.15 13.09
CA ALA A 143 -5.73 -7.15 13.84
C ALA A 143 -5.45 -7.21 15.35
N ALA A 144 -5.39 -8.42 15.93
CA ALA A 144 -5.09 -8.58 17.36
C ALA A 144 -3.64 -8.16 17.68
N GLU A 145 -2.70 -8.45 16.78
CA GLU A 145 -1.30 -8.01 16.90
C GLU A 145 -1.19 -6.48 16.86
N VAL A 146 -1.93 -5.81 15.97
CA VAL A 146 -2.00 -4.34 15.90
C VAL A 146 -2.52 -3.76 17.21
N MET A 147 -3.62 -4.30 17.74
CA MET A 147 -4.19 -3.83 19.00
C MET A 147 -3.20 -3.99 20.14
N ALA A 148 -2.62 -5.19 20.30
CA ALA A 148 -1.64 -5.48 21.35
C ALA A 148 -0.37 -4.61 21.22
N PHE A 149 0.09 -4.33 20.00
CA PHE A 149 1.26 -3.49 19.76
C PHE A 149 1.05 -2.07 20.32
N PHE A 150 -0.11 -1.47 20.07
CA PHE A 150 -0.40 -0.10 20.53
C PHE A 150 -0.82 0.01 22.01
N GLU A 151 -0.89 -1.10 22.75
CA GLU A 151 -0.98 -1.06 24.22
C GLU A 151 0.32 -0.59 24.86
N THR A 152 1.47 -0.83 24.20
CA THR A 152 2.81 -0.50 24.73
C THR A 152 3.59 0.50 23.89
N HIS A 153 3.06 0.93 22.74
CA HIS A 153 3.74 1.85 21.83
C HIS A 153 2.90 3.11 21.61
N GLU A 154 3.25 4.18 22.33
CA GLU A 154 2.57 5.46 22.21
C GLU A 154 2.83 6.14 20.85
N VAL A 155 1.88 6.95 20.40
CA VAL A 155 2.04 7.81 19.21
C VAL A 155 1.84 9.26 19.65
N PRO A 156 2.90 9.91 20.18
CA PRO A 156 2.80 11.27 20.70
C PRO A 156 2.17 12.22 19.67
N GLN A 157 1.26 13.08 20.13
CA GLN A 157 0.50 14.03 19.28
C GLN A 157 -0.53 13.38 18.33
N GLY A 158 -0.67 12.05 18.39
CA GLY A 158 -1.51 11.26 17.49
C GLY A 158 -2.51 10.33 18.16
N ASP A 159 -2.52 10.23 19.50
CA ASP A 159 -3.29 9.22 20.25
C ASP A 159 -4.78 9.16 19.87
N LYS A 160 -5.43 10.32 19.73
CA LYS A 160 -6.84 10.37 19.33
C LYS A 160 -7.07 9.84 17.92
N ILE A 161 -6.18 10.14 16.98
CA ILE A 161 -6.27 9.68 15.59
C ILE A 161 -6.00 8.17 15.54
N LEU A 162 -4.99 7.70 16.28
CA LEU A 162 -4.69 6.28 16.43
C LEU A 162 -5.90 5.52 16.99
N ALA A 163 -6.51 5.99 18.08
CA ALA A 163 -7.69 5.37 18.67
C ALA A 163 -8.84 5.23 17.65
N GLN A 164 -9.07 6.25 16.81
CA GLN A 164 -10.06 6.18 15.73
C GLN A 164 -9.71 5.15 14.65
N HIS A 165 -8.42 4.95 14.37
CA HIS A 165 -7.95 3.93 13.43
C HIS A 165 -8.13 2.52 13.99
N LEU A 166 -7.80 2.32 15.28
CA LEU A 166 -8.01 1.06 15.99
C LEU A 166 -9.50 0.70 16.09
N GLU A 167 -10.35 1.66 16.48
CA GLU A 167 -11.81 1.47 16.49
C GLU A 167 -12.34 1.08 15.10
N ARG A 168 -11.84 1.72 14.04
CA ARG A 168 -12.24 1.35 12.67
C ARG A 168 -11.76 -0.06 12.28
N LEU A 169 -10.57 -0.46 12.70
CA LEU A 169 -10.06 -1.81 12.48
C LEU A 169 -10.97 -2.85 13.14
N GLU A 170 -11.35 -2.64 14.41
CA GLU A 170 -12.29 -3.52 15.12
C GLU A 170 -13.64 -3.62 14.41
N VAL A 171 -14.20 -2.49 13.98
CA VAL A 171 -15.44 -2.46 13.18
C VAL A 171 -15.30 -3.27 11.89
N ASN A 172 -14.17 -3.16 11.20
CA ASN A 172 -13.91 -3.90 9.97
C ASN A 172 -13.76 -5.41 10.22
N VAL A 173 -13.12 -5.81 11.32
CA VAL A 173 -13.05 -7.22 11.76
C VAL A 173 -14.45 -7.77 12.03
N ALA A 174 -15.24 -7.07 12.84
CA ALA A 174 -16.60 -7.50 13.18
C ALA A 174 -17.52 -7.56 11.95
N LEU A 175 -17.42 -6.58 11.05
CA LEU A 175 -18.15 -6.57 9.78
C LEU A 175 -17.77 -7.79 8.93
N ARG A 176 -16.47 -8.07 8.78
CA ARG A 176 -16.00 -9.20 7.98
C ARG A 176 -16.48 -10.54 8.56
N GLN A 177 -16.36 -10.74 9.87
CA GLN A 177 -16.82 -11.96 10.53
C GLN A 177 -18.33 -12.20 10.31
N ARG A 178 -19.15 -11.14 10.44
CA ARG A 178 -20.61 -11.24 10.27
C ARG A 178 -21.02 -11.46 8.82
N GLU A 179 -20.34 -10.82 7.87
CA GLU A 179 -20.85 -10.67 6.50
C GLU A 179 -20.20 -11.60 5.46
N SER A 180 -19.00 -12.12 5.72
CA SER A 180 -18.21 -12.84 4.69
C SER A 180 -18.97 -14.03 4.10
N GLU A 181 -19.52 -14.92 4.93
CA GLU A 181 -20.27 -16.07 4.45
C GLU A 181 -21.59 -15.68 3.77
N ARG A 182 -22.27 -14.66 4.30
CA ARG A 182 -23.55 -14.18 3.76
C ARG A 182 -23.37 -13.64 2.35
N LEU A 183 -22.32 -12.83 2.15
CA LEU A 183 -21.98 -12.28 0.84
C LEU A 183 -21.50 -13.36 -0.12
N ALA A 184 -20.64 -14.28 0.33
CA ALA A 184 -20.17 -15.40 -0.49
C ALA A 184 -21.33 -16.26 -1.00
N ARG A 185 -22.29 -16.62 -0.11
CA ARG A 185 -23.49 -17.37 -0.50
C ARG A 185 -24.31 -16.65 -1.56
N ARG A 186 -24.60 -15.35 -1.38
CA ARG A 186 -25.39 -14.57 -2.35
C ARG A 186 -24.73 -14.50 -3.72
N LEU A 187 -23.44 -14.19 -3.78
CA LEU A 187 -22.71 -14.07 -5.05
C LEU A 187 -22.55 -15.39 -5.80
N LEU A 188 -22.58 -16.53 -5.09
CA LEU A 188 -22.46 -17.86 -5.69
C LEU A 188 -23.81 -18.50 -6.06
N HIS A 189 -24.94 -17.95 -5.60
CA HIS A 189 -26.29 -18.49 -5.86
C HIS A 189 -27.15 -17.59 -6.77
N GLU A 190 -26.61 -16.48 -7.27
CA GLU A 190 -27.26 -15.62 -8.29
C GLU A 190 -26.90 -16.04 -9.75
N HIS A 191 -26.63 -17.32 -9.99
CA HIS A 191 -26.52 -17.92 -11.33
C HIS A 191 -27.58 -19.01 -11.55
#